data_AF-A0A560ZBX6-F1
#
_entry.id   AF-A0A560ZBX6-F1
#
_cell.length_a   1.000
_cell.length_b   1.000
_cell.length_c   1.000
_cell.angle_alpha   90.00
_cell.angle_beta   90.00
_cell.angle_gamma   90.00
#
_symmetry.space_group_name_H-M   'P 1'
#
loop_
_entity.id
_entity.type
_entity.pdbx_description
1 polymer ?
#
loop_
_entity_poly.entity_id
_entity_poly.type
_entity_poly.pdbx_seq_one_letter_code
_entity_poly.pdbx_strand_id
1 'polypeptide(L)'
;MQHNDNKNSGWTMPAEWARHAATWMVWPHNQALWESGWRVTLPRVQEDFARVANAIARFEPVKMVVDPSAVASAKALCGPNIELIELPVNDSWCRDSGPSFICHAQQGLAGVSWRFNAWGGKSAHDLDEGLARRALNHLGLPCFGTPLSNEGGAIHVDGEGTLITTESVLLNPNRNPGVSKAEMEDIFSRLLGVTKTIWLPGDPDYVTGDMTDGHVDGVCAFARPGVLLIDATHDKNSVYAEVARENRRVLELATDAQGRKFELIELFEASDAVDTEAEVFCASYTNFYIANGAIIMPAYGIPADDEAAAVLAKTFPDREVVPVRINHLAHGGGGVHCITQQQPFWPLEG
;
A
#
# COMPACT_ATOMS: atom_id res chain seq x y z
N MET A 1 -26.06 -5.32 16.17
CA MET A 1 -24.65 -5.71 15.95
C MET A 1 -24.44 -7.01 16.70
N GLN A 2 -24.14 -8.11 16.02
CA GLN A 2 -23.80 -9.35 16.72
C GLN A 2 -22.39 -9.20 17.30
N HIS A 3 -22.28 -9.14 18.62
CA HIS A 3 -21.02 -9.38 19.31
C HIS A 3 -20.69 -10.86 19.13
N ASN A 4 -19.82 -11.15 18.16
CA ASN A 4 -19.34 -12.50 17.92
C ASN A 4 -18.07 -12.67 18.76
N ASP A 5 -18.17 -13.40 19.88
CA ASP A 5 -17.07 -13.78 20.78
C ASP A 5 -16.06 -14.76 20.14
N ASN A 6 -16.24 -15.10 18.85
CA ASN A 6 -15.27 -15.88 18.10
C ASN A 6 -14.09 -15.00 17.71
N LYS A 7 -12.97 -15.16 18.42
CA LYS A 7 -11.68 -14.51 18.10
C LYS A 7 -11.19 -14.76 16.67
N ASN A 8 -11.65 -15.83 16.03
CA ASN A 8 -11.35 -16.12 14.63
C ASN A 8 -12.66 -16.34 13.85
N SER A 9 -12.93 -15.44 12.90
CA SER A 9 -14.12 -15.48 12.04
C SER A 9 -13.97 -16.44 10.85
N GLY A 10 -12.79 -17.06 10.69
CA GLY A 10 -12.42 -17.89 9.53
C GLY A 10 -12.03 -17.07 8.30
N TRP A 11 -12.13 -15.73 8.37
CA TRP A 11 -11.66 -14.83 7.34
C TRP A 11 -10.17 -14.50 7.54
N THR A 12 -9.42 -14.49 6.44
CA THR A 12 -8.00 -14.13 6.44
C THR A 12 -7.71 -13.13 5.32
N MET A 13 -6.82 -12.18 5.59
CA MET A 13 -6.20 -11.37 4.53
C MET A 13 -5.05 -12.19 3.93
N PRO A 14 -5.11 -12.59 2.66
CA PRO A 14 -4.01 -13.33 2.05
C PRO A 14 -2.78 -12.43 1.89
N ALA A 15 -1.61 -13.06 1.81
CA ALA A 15 -0.38 -12.37 1.48
C ALA A 15 -0.46 -11.72 0.09
N GLU A 16 0.26 -10.63 -0.12
CA GLU A 16 0.26 -9.91 -1.40
C GLU A 16 0.91 -10.71 -2.54
N TRP A 17 1.72 -11.71 -2.26
CA TRP A 17 2.24 -12.61 -3.32
C TRP A 17 1.27 -13.72 -3.71
N ALA A 18 0.11 -13.85 -3.05
CA ALA A 18 -0.92 -14.78 -3.46
C ALA A 18 -1.41 -14.45 -4.88
N ARG A 19 -1.95 -15.42 -5.59
CA ARG A 19 -2.44 -15.18 -6.95
C ARG A 19 -3.58 -14.16 -6.93
N HIS A 20 -3.56 -13.22 -7.88
CA HIS A 20 -4.55 -12.16 -8.03
C HIS A 20 -5.57 -12.45 -9.12
N ALA A 21 -6.80 -11.97 -8.89
CA ALA A 21 -7.84 -11.86 -9.91
C ALA A 21 -7.76 -10.51 -10.65
N ALA A 22 -7.34 -9.45 -9.97
CA ALA A 22 -7.15 -8.13 -10.55
C ALA A 22 -6.32 -7.22 -9.61
N THR A 23 -5.77 -6.14 -10.16
CA THR A 23 -5.30 -4.97 -9.40
C THR A 23 -6.29 -3.83 -9.53
N TRP A 24 -6.57 -3.14 -8.43
CA TRP A 24 -7.35 -1.91 -8.40
C TRP A 24 -6.43 -0.70 -8.33
N MET A 25 -6.80 0.35 -9.05
CA MET A 25 -6.14 1.66 -9.03
C MET A 25 -7.21 2.76 -9.08
N VAL A 26 -6.86 3.97 -8.67
CA VAL A 26 -7.72 5.16 -8.81
C VAL A 26 -7.01 6.17 -9.70
N TRP A 27 -7.71 6.70 -10.69
CA TRP A 27 -7.13 7.61 -11.68
C TRP A 27 -7.01 9.03 -11.11
N PRO A 28 -5.84 9.70 -11.24
CA PRO A 28 -5.66 11.06 -10.75
C PRO A 28 -6.43 12.05 -11.62
N HIS A 29 -7.28 12.85 -10.97
CA HIS A 29 -8.10 13.88 -11.64
C HIS A 29 -8.02 15.26 -10.99
N ASN A 30 -7.65 15.33 -9.70
CA ASN A 30 -7.73 16.54 -8.91
C ASN A 30 -6.59 17.51 -9.27
N GLN A 31 -6.84 18.39 -10.24
CA GLN A 31 -5.84 19.34 -10.74
C GLN A 31 -5.33 20.28 -9.64
N ALA A 32 -6.21 20.79 -8.77
CA ALA A 32 -5.81 21.71 -7.71
C ALA A 32 -4.84 21.04 -6.73
N LEU A 33 -5.10 19.79 -6.36
CA LEU A 33 -4.25 19.03 -5.46
C LEU A 33 -2.86 18.79 -6.08
N TRP A 34 -2.81 18.26 -7.31
CA TRP A 34 -1.53 17.94 -7.96
C TRP A 34 -0.72 19.18 -8.36
N GLU A 35 -1.36 20.19 -8.95
CA GLU A 35 -0.66 21.36 -9.49
C GLU A 35 -0.38 22.43 -8.44
N SER A 36 -1.30 22.67 -7.51
CA SER A 36 -1.12 23.71 -6.48
C SER A 36 -0.53 23.15 -5.19
N GLY A 37 -0.90 21.93 -4.79
CA GLY A 37 -0.34 21.27 -3.61
C GLY A 37 1.07 20.75 -3.89
N TRP A 38 1.19 19.82 -4.83
CA TRP A 38 2.45 19.11 -5.08
C TRP A 38 3.32 19.69 -6.20
N ARG A 39 2.88 20.80 -6.80
CA ARG A 39 3.63 21.59 -7.79
C ARG A 39 4.07 20.79 -9.04
N VAL A 40 3.30 19.77 -9.40
CA VAL A 40 3.48 18.97 -10.62
C VAL A 40 2.25 19.03 -11.50
N THR A 41 2.43 19.00 -12.82
CA THR A 41 1.30 19.10 -13.75
C THR A 41 0.48 17.80 -13.77
N LEU A 42 -0.85 17.90 -13.65
CA LEU A 42 -1.72 16.72 -13.64
C LEU A 42 -1.54 15.79 -14.85
N PRO A 43 -1.36 16.28 -16.10
CA PRO A 43 -1.12 15.40 -17.24
C PRO A 43 0.11 14.51 -17.10
N ARG A 44 1.20 15.01 -16.48
CA ARG A 44 2.41 14.22 -16.25
C ARG A 44 2.19 13.15 -15.19
N VAL A 45 1.45 13.46 -14.14
CA VAL A 45 1.04 12.47 -13.13
C VAL A 45 0.18 11.38 -13.77
N GLN A 46 -0.77 11.76 -14.63
CA GLN A 46 -1.59 10.82 -15.39
C GLN A 46 -0.74 9.91 -16.30
N GLU A 47 0.31 10.43 -16.94
CA GLU A 47 1.27 9.62 -17.69
C GLU A 47 1.99 8.60 -16.79
N ASP A 48 2.42 9.00 -15.58
CA ASP A 48 3.06 8.10 -14.61
C ASP A 48 2.09 6.98 -14.15
N PHE A 49 0.86 7.33 -13.75
CA PHE A 49 -0.18 6.35 -13.37
C PHE A 49 -0.50 5.39 -14.51
N ALA A 50 -0.62 5.89 -15.75
CA ALA A 50 -0.86 5.05 -16.91
C ALA A 50 0.31 4.09 -17.16
N ARG A 51 1.57 4.52 -16.97
CA ARG A 51 2.72 3.60 -17.11
C ARG A 51 2.64 2.46 -16.10
N VAL A 52 2.30 2.76 -14.85
CA VAL A 52 2.11 1.72 -13.81
C VAL A 52 0.97 0.78 -14.20
N ALA A 53 -0.21 1.32 -14.52
CA ALA A 53 -1.39 0.52 -14.86
C ALA A 53 -1.15 -0.38 -16.09
N ASN A 54 -0.53 0.16 -17.14
CA ASN A 54 -0.20 -0.62 -18.34
C ASN A 54 0.89 -1.67 -18.08
N ALA A 55 1.84 -1.41 -17.18
CA ALA A 55 2.84 -2.39 -16.78
C ALA A 55 2.19 -3.58 -16.06
N ILE A 56 1.29 -3.30 -15.11
CA ILE A 56 0.52 -4.33 -14.39
C ILE A 56 -0.38 -5.13 -15.34
N ALA A 57 -1.05 -4.45 -16.28
CA ALA A 57 -1.97 -5.05 -17.25
C ALA A 57 -1.34 -6.10 -18.18
N ARG A 58 0.00 -6.23 -18.19
CA ARG A 58 0.72 -7.32 -18.85
C ARG A 58 0.63 -8.66 -18.09
N PHE A 59 0.39 -8.62 -16.78
CA PHE A 59 0.48 -9.77 -15.88
C PHE A 59 -0.85 -10.12 -15.20
N GLU A 60 -1.73 -9.15 -15.00
CA GLU A 60 -3.07 -9.36 -14.43
C GLU A 60 -4.06 -8.26 -14.85
N PRO A 61 -5.38 -8.53 -14.79
CA PRO A 61 -6.38 -7.51 -15.10
C PRO A 61 -6.25 -6.29 -14.19
N VAL A 62 -6.43 -5.08 -14.75
CA VAL A 62 -6.47 -3.84 -13.96
C VAL A 62 -7.88 -3.26 -14.00
N LYS A 63 -8.38 -2.87 -12.83
CA LYS A 63 -9.62 -2.13 -12.62
C LYS A 63 -9.27 -0.72 -12.16
N MET A 64 -9.44 0.25 -13.05
CA MET A 64 -9.18 1.65 -12.78
C MET A 64 -10.48 2.34 -12.40
N VAL A 65 -10.58 2.78 -11.14
CA VAL A 65 -11.65 3.68 -10.71
C VAL A 65 -11.36 5.07 -11.25
N VAL A 66 -12.33 5.69 -11.93
CA VAL A 66 -12.16 6.99 -12.58
C VAL A 66 -13.30 7.91 -12.17
N ASP A 67 -12.97 9.13 -11.73
CA ASP A 67 -13.98 10.17 -11.56
C ASP A 67 -14.64 10.48 -12.92
N PRO A 68 -15.97 10.68 -12.98
CA PRO A 68 -16.66 10.99 -14.24
C PRO A 68 -16.05 12.15 -15.05
N SER A 69 -15.42 13.12 -14.39
CA SER A 69 -14.74 14.24 -15.05
C SER A 69 -13.47 13.85 -15.81
N ALA A 70 -12.84 12.72 -15.47
CA ALA A 70 -11.54 12.29 -15.99
C ALA A 70 -11.58 11.06 -16.89
N VAL A 71 -12.78 10.56 -17.23
CA VAL A 71 -12.94 9.39 -18.11
C VAL A 71 -12.22 9.56 -19.45
N ALA A 72 -12.23 10.77 -20.01
CA ALA A 72 -11.57 11.04 -21.28
C ALA A 72 -10.03 10.92 -21.19
N SER A 73 -9.41 11.44 -20.13
CA SER A 73 -7.96 11.33 -19.95
C SER A 73 -7.53 9.90 -19.62
N ALA A 74 -8.30 9.19 -18.79
CA ALA A 74 -8.07 7.77 -18.52
C ALA A 74 -8.13 6.93 -19.80
N LYS A 75 -9.19 7.09 -20.62
CA LYS A 75 -9.33 6.37 -21.91
C LYS A 75 -8.20 6.66 -22.90
N ALA A 76 -7.62 7.85 -22.85
CA ALA A 76 -6.54 8.22 -23.76
C ALA A 76 -5.20 7.54 -23.43
N LEU A 77 -4.97 7.20 -22.15
CA LEU A 77 -3.68 6.71 -21.66
C LEU A 77 -3.70 5.25 -21.17
N CYS A 78 -4.86 4.75 -20.74
CA CYS A 78 -5.02 3.35 -20.32
C CYS A 78 -5.14 2.42 -21.54
N GLY A 79 -4.40 1.32 -21.51
CA GLY A 79 -4.47 0.28 -22.53
C GLY A 79 -5.79 -0.51 -22.50
N PRO A 80 -6.07 -1.30 -23.55
CA PRO A 80 -7.36 -1.98 -23.75
C PRO A 80 -7.68 -3.08 -22.73
N ASN A 81 -6.69 -3.54 -21.95
CA ASN A 81 -6.86 -4.56 -20.90
C ASN A 81 -7.18 -3.96 -19.53
N ILE A 82 -7.38 -2.64 -19.45
CA ILE A 82 -7.72 -1.91 -18.24
C ILE A 82 -9.22 -1.59 -18.28
N GLU A 83 -9.96 -2.10 -17.30
CA GLU A 83 -11.37 -1.79 -17.12
C GLU A 83 -11.53 -0.46 -16.41
N LEU A 84 -12.27 0.48 -16.99
CA LEU A 84 -12.57 1.75 -16.36
C LEU A 84 -13.92 1.67 -15.63
N ILE A 85 -13.92 1.99 -14.34
CA ILE A 85 -15.07 1.95 -13.45
C ILE A 85 -15.36 3.39 -13.00
N GLU A 86 -16.45 3.97 -13.48
CA GLU A 86 -16.82 5.35 -13.18
C GLU A 86 -17.38 5.47 -11.75
N LEU A 87 -16.60 6.06 -10.83
CA LEU A 87 -17.02 6.38 -9.46
C LEU A 87 -16.39 7.72 -9.03
N PRO A 88 -17.16 8.65 -8.45
CA PRO A 88 -16.58 9.89 -7.92
C PRO A 88 -15.57 9.63 -6.80
N VAL A 89 -14.45 10.35 -6.80
CA VAL A 89 -13.35 10.21 -5.82
C VAL A 89 -12.74 11.58 -5.51
N ASN A 90 -12.10 11.77 -4.35
CA ASN A 90 -11.37 13.01 -4.04
C ASN A 90 -9.93 12.95 -4.55
N ASP A 91 -9.26 11.81 -4.32
CA ASP A 91 -7.85 11.58 -4.66
C ASP A 91 -7.62 10.15 -5.19
N SER A 92 -6.36 9.82 -5.49
CA SER A 92 -5.94 8.66 -6.32
C SER A 92 -5.19 7.54 -5.58
N TRP A 93 -5.22 7.54 -4.25
CA TRP A 93 -4.49 6.57 -3.42
C TRP A 93 -5.35 5.34 -3.13
N CYS A 94 -5.39 4.43 -4.10
CA CYS A 94 -6.24 3.23 -4.04
C CYS A 94 -5.85 2.28 -2.91
N ARG A 95 -4.57 2.22 -2.55
CA ARG A 95 -4.06 1.41 -1.42
C ARG A 95 -4.77 1.75 -0.12
N ASP A 96 -5.04 3.03 0.09
CA ASP A 96 -5.45 3.54 1.39
C ASP A 96 -6.97 3.66 1.52
N SER A 97 -7.63 4.06 0.44
CA SER A 97 -9.08 4.27 0.37
C SER A 97 -9.84 3.05 -0.19
N GLY A 98 -9.12 2.10 -0.78
CA GLY A 98 -9.66 0.86 -1.33
C GLY A 98 -9.95 -0.21 -0.27
N PRO A 99 -10.62 -1.31 -0.66
CA PRO A 99 -10.92 -2.39 0.27
C PRO A 99 -9.69 -3.29 0.50
N SER A 100 -9.45 -3.68 1.75
CA SER A 100 -8.57 -4.82 2.04
C SER A 100 -9.36 -6.11 1.86
N PHE A 101 -9.09 -6.84 0.78
CA PHE A 101 -9.79 -8.08 0.48
C PHE A 101 -9.41 -9.20 1.45
N ILE A 102 -10.42 -10.01 1.80
CA ILE A 102 -10.29 -11.14 2.73
C ILE A 102 -10.99 -12.38 2.15
N CYS A 103 -10.44 -13.54 2.45
CA CYS A 103 -10.90 -14.83 1.96
C CYS A 103 -11.39 -15.70 3.10
N HIS A 104 -12.38 -16.54 2.82
CA HIS A 104 -12.81 -17.60 3.71
C HIS A 104 -12.96 -18.89 2.91
N ALA A 105 -12.45 -20.01 3.44
CA ALA A 105 -12.40 -21.29 2.73
C ALA A 105 -13.76 -21.75 2.17
N GLN A 106 -14.84 -21.51 2.94
CA GLN A 106 -16.21 -21.87 2.57
C GLN A 106 -17.10 -20.71 2.09
N GLN A 107 -16.82 -19.46 2.49
CA GLN A 107 -17.73 -18.33 2.28
C GLN A 107 -17.32 -17.46 1.09
N GLY A 108 -16.15 -17.70 0.49
CA GLY A 108 -15.71 -16.98 -0.70
C GLY A 108 -14.79 -15.80 -0.39
N LEU A 109 -14.94 -14.77 -1.21
CA LEU A 109 -14.21 -13.51 -1.15
C LEU A 109 -15.11 -12.42 -0.53
N ALA A 110 -14.54 -11.56 0.29
CA ALA A 110 -15.17 -10.36 0.84
C ALA A 110 -14.12 -9.25 0.95
N GLY A 111 -14.51 -8.08 1.46
CA GLY A 111 -13.55 -7.02 1.77
C GLY A 111 -13.85 -6.30 3.07
N VAL A 112 -12.79 -5.77 3.68
CA VAL A 112 -12.86 -4.85 4.81
C VAL A 112 -12.88 -3.42 4.27
N SER A 113 -13.82 -2.62 4.76
CA SER A 113 -13.88 -1.18 4.54
C SER A 113 -13.48 -0.50 5.85
N TRP A 114 -12.25 0.01 5.88
CA TRP A 114 -11.74 0.85 6.96
C TRP A 114 -12.41 2.22 6.93
N ARG A 115 -12.31 2.97 8.03
CA ARG A 115 -12.71 4.38 8.05
C ARG A 115 -11.57 5.25 7.52
N PHE A 116 -11.53 5.50 6.23
CA PHE A 116 -10.54 6.40 5.64
C PHE A 116 -10.85 7.86 6.01
N ASN A 117 -9.83 8.61 6.46
CA ASN A 117 -9.97 10.02 6.85
C ASN A 117 -8.91 10.95 6.24
N ALA A 118 -8.34 10.57 5.08
CA ALA A 118 -7.20 11.27 4.45
C ALA A 118 -6.06 11.56 5.42
N TRP A 119 -5.52 10.48 5.98
CA TRP A 119 -4.35 10.49 6.86
C TRP A 119 -4.46 11.51 8.01
N GLY A 120 -5.60 11.50 8.71
CA GLY A 120 -5.85 12.44 9.82
C GLY A 120 -6.41 13.81 9.39
N GLY A 121 -7.08 13.88 8.24
CA GLY A 121 -7.75 15.09 7.75
C GLY A 121 -6.82 16.02 6.97
N LYS A 122 -5.73 15.51 6.40
CA LYS A 122 -4.75 16.26 5.61
C LYS A 122 -5.30 16.68 4.23
N SER A 123 -6.41 16.08 3.79
CA SER A 123 -7.07 16.39 2.52
C SER A 123 -8.59 16.14 2.58
N ALA A 124 -9.31 16.65 1.57
CA ALA A 124 -10.73 16.34 1.39
C ALA A 124 -10.90 14.85 1.04
N HIS A 125 -11.90 14.18 1.63
CA HIS A 125 -12.02 12.71 1.57
C HIS A 125 -13.46 12.20 1.70
N ASP A 126 -14.46 13.05 1.56
CA ASP A 126 -15.88 12.69 1.73
C ASP A 126 -16.35 11.62 0.73
N LEU A 127 -15.78 11.59 -0.48
CA LEU A 127 -16.01 10.56 -1.48
C LEU A 127 -15.13 9.32 -1.21
N ASP A 128 -13.89 9.52 -0.78
CA ASP A 128 -12.91 8.45 -0.58
C ASP A 128 -13.19 7.61 0.67
N GLU A 129 -13.80 8.19 1.72
CA GLU A 129 -14.26 7.46 2.91
C GLU A 129 -15.20 6.29 2.54
N GLY A 130 -16.02 6.48 1.50
CA GLY A 130 -16.95 5.49 0.99
C GLY A 130 -16.42 4.62 -0.16
N LEU A 131 -15.17 4.80 -0.60
CA LEU A 131 -14.67 4.17 -1.84
C LEU A 131 -14.61 2.64 -1.72
N ALA A 132 -13.98 2.10 -0.67
CA ALA A 132 -13.91 0.65 -0.43
C ALA A 132 -15.29 -0.04 -0.51
N ARG A 133 -16.29 0.53 0.16
CA ARG A 133 -17.67 0.01 0.14
C ARG A 133 -18.29 0.07 -1.25
N ARG A 134 -18.11 1.18 -1.98
CA ARG A 134 -18.63 1.33 -3.35
C ARG A 134 -17.98 0.34 -4.32
N ALA A 135 -16.67 0.11 -4.19
CA ALA A 135 -15.96 -0.90 -4.98
C ALA A 135 -16.47 -2.31 -4.68
N LEU A 136 -16.64 -2.68 -3.41
CA LEU A 136 -17.19 -3.99 -3.02
C LEU A 136 -18.64 -4.18 -3.49
N ASN A 137 -19.47 -3.14 -3.40
CA ASN A 137 -20.83 -3.16 -3.95
C ASN A 137 -20.84 -3.36 -5.46
N HIS A 138 -19.93 -2.70 -6.19
CA HIS A 138 -19.78 -2.88 -7.64
C HIS A 138 -19.44 -4.35 -7.99
N LEU A 139 -18.60 -5.01 -7.18
CA LEU A 139 -18.28 -6.43 -7.33
C LEU A 139 -19.37 -7.38 -6.82
N GLY A 140 -20.38 -6.89 -6.11
CA GLY A 140 -21.38 -7.73 -5.44
C GLY A 140 -20.81 -8.54 -4.27
N LEU A 141 -19.72 -8.08 -3.65
CA LEU A 141 -19.04 -8.79 -2.56
C LEU A 141 -19.51 -8.32 -1.17
N PRO A 142 -19.51 -9.21 -0.15
CA PRO A 142 -19.74 -8.80 1.23
C PRO A 142 -18.71 -7.78 1.71
N CYS A 143 -19.18 -6.78 2.47
CA CYS A 143 -18.36 -5.71 3.03
C CYS A 143 -18.42 -5.74 4.56
N PHE A 144 -17.26 -5.84 5.20
CA PHE A 144 -17.09 -5.73 6.65
C PHE A 144 -16.59 -4.34 7.01
N GLY A 145 -17.45 -3.51 7.61
CA GLY A 145 -17.07 -2.18 8.08
C GLY A 145 -16.46 -2.19 9.48
N THR A 146 -15.60 -1.22 9.76
CA THR A 146 -15.03 -0.98 11.09
C THR A 146 -14.96 0.52 11.39
N PRO A 147 -15.15 0.96 12.64
CA PRO A 147 -14.96 2.37 13.01
C PRO A 147 -13.48 2.76 13.11
N LEU A 148 -12.55 1.79 13.03
CA LEU A 148 -11.11 2.03 13.07
C LEU A 148 -10.68 2.79 11.81
N SER A 149 -10.02 3.92 12.00
CA SER A 149 -9.27 4.56 10.93
C SER A 149 -8.02 3.77 10.65
N ASN A 150 -7.93 3.29 9.42
CA ASN A 150 -6.81 2.52 8.92
C ASN A 150 -6.72 2.74 7.41
N GLU A 151 -5.50 2.71 6.91
CA GLU A 151 -5.18 2.72 5.49
C GLU A 151 -4.53 1.37 5.12
N GLY A 152 -4.71 0.91 3.88
CA GLY A 152 -4.07 -0.34 3.45
C GLY A 152 -2.54 -0.26 3.52
N GLY A 153 -1.93 0.89 3.24
CA GLY A 153 -0.47 1.09 3.32
C GLY A 153 0.07 1.09 4.77
N ALA A 154 -0.81 1.24 5.76
CA ALA A 154 -0.44 1.21 7.18
C ALA A 154 -0.23 -0.22 7.71
N ILE A 155 -0.61 -1.26 6.96
CA ILE A 155 -0.51 -2.67 7.39
C ILE A 155 0.11 -3.55 6.31
N HIS A 156 0.89 -4.55 6.72
CA HIS A 156 1.40 -5.58 5.81
C HIS A 156 1.26 -6.96 6.44
N VAL A 157 0.68 -7.92 5.73
CA VAL A 157 0.45 -9.30 6.21
C VAL A 157 1.30 -10.33 5.48
N ASP A 158 1.64 -11.43 6.16
CA ASP A 158 2.37 -12.56 5.58
C ASP A 158 1.47 -13.71 5.10
N GLY A 159 0.15 -13.61 5.33
CA GLY A 159 -0.83 -14.66 5.04
C GLY A 159 -0.80 -15.87 5.99
N GLU A 160 0.10 -15.89 6.98
CA GLU A 160 0.28 -16.97 7.96
C GLU A 160 0.05 -16.49 9.41
N GLY A 161 -0.68 -15.39 9.57
CA GLY A 161 -1.13 -14.85 10.85
C GLY A 161 -0.26 -13.71 11.39
N THR A 162 0.75 -13.26 10.66
CA THR A 162 1.58 -12.11 11.05
C THR A 162 1.14 -10.85 10.35
N LEU A 163 1.06 -9.74 11.10
CA LEU A 163 0.89 -8.39 10.59
C LEU A 163 2.02 -7.49 11.10
N ILE A 164 2.58 -6.66 10.24
CA ILE A 164 3.49 -5.57 10.60
C ILE A 164 2.76 -4.25 10.37
N THR A 165 2.90 -3.33 11.32
CA THR A 165 2.31 -1.99 11.29
C THR A 165 3.21 -1.01 12.05
N THR A 166 2.93 0.28 11.96
CA THR A 166 3.62 1.32 12.73
C THR A 166 2.74 1.92 13.84
N GLU A 167 3.36 2.28 14.96
CA GLU A 167 2.72 2.96 16.10
C GLU A 167 2.36 4.40 15.76
N SER A 168 3.26 5.11 15.07
CA SER A 168 3.12 6.50 14.62
C SER A 168 1.91 6.74 13.71
N VAL A 169 1.40 5.70 13.04
CA VAL A 169 0.17 5.78 12.26
C VAL A 169 -1.03 5.33 13.08
N LEU A 170 -1.09 4.07 13.51
CA LEU A 170 -2.35 3.53 14.01
C LEU A 170 -2.72 4.05 15.40
N LEU A 171 -1.73 4.29 16.27
CA LEU A 171 -1.92 4.86 17.61
C LEU A 171 -1.96 6.39 17.58
N ASN A 172 -1.85 6.99 16.40
CA ASN A 172 -1.93 8.44 16.25
C ASN A 172 -3.31 8.94 16.70
N PRO A 173 -3.38 9.98 17.56
CA PRO A 173 -4.65 10.62 17.92
C PRO A 173 -5.45 11.14 16.72
N ASN A 174 -4.80 11.43 15.58
CA ASN A 174 -5.47 11.84 14.35
C ASN A 174 -6.15 10.66 13.60
N ARG A 175 -5.82 9.40 13.94
CA ARG A 175 -6.47 8.19 13.43
C ARG A 175 -7.46 7.66 14.43
N ASN A 176 -6.97 7.21 15.58
CA ASN A 176 -7.73 6.40 16.53
C ASN A 176 -7.52 6.88 17.97
N PRO A 177 -8.08 8.05 18.34
CA PRO A 177 -7.85 8.64 19.66
C PRO A 177 -8.36 7.71 20.77
N GLY A 178 -7.45 7.31 21.66
CA GLY A 178 -7.76 6.48 22.83
C GLY A 178 -7.89 4.98 22.55
N VAL A 179 -7.65 4.51 21.33
CA VAL A 179 -7.66 3.08 21.01
C VAL A 179 -6.32 2.44 21.38
N SER A 180 -6.38 1.34 22.12
CA SER A 180 -5.19 0.58 22.54
C SER A 180 -4.73 -0.43 21.49
N LYS A 181 -3.46 -0.87 21.57
CA LYS A 181 -2.94 -1.96 20.73
C LYS A 181 -3.78 -3.23 20.81
N ALA A 182 -4.24 -3.58 22.01
CA ALA A 182 -5.06 -4.79 22.22
C ALA A 182 -6.39 -4.71 21.46
N GLU A 183 -7.05 -3.54 21.45
CA GLU A 183 -8.29 -3.33 20.69
C GLU A 183 -8.06 -3.41 19.18
N MET A 184 -6.92 -2.91 18.68
CA MET A 184 -6.54 -3.06 17.27
C MET A 184 -6.23 -4.51 16.92
N GLU A 185 -5.48 -5.21 17.76
CA GLU A 185 -5.16 -6.63 17.62
C GLU A 185 -6.41 -7.51 17.59
N ASP A 186 -7.43 -7.21 18.40
CA ASP A 186 -8.73 -7.90 18.36
C ASP A 186 -9.45 -7.68 17.02
N ILE A 187 -9.35 -6.48 16.43
CA ILE A 187 -9.91 -6.18 15.09
C ILE A 187 -9.13 -6.94 14.01
N PHE A 188 -7.79 -6.91 14.05
CA PHE A 188 -6.95 -7.62 13.10
C PHE A 188 -7.15 -9.13 13.16
N SER A 189 -7.29 -9.69 14.36
CA SER A 189 -7.56 -11.12 14.53
C SER A 189 -8.91 -11.50 13.93
N ARG A 190 -9.95 -10.71 14.23
CA ARG A 190 -11.30 -10.98 13.76
C ARG A 190 -11.49 -10.77 12.25
N LEU A 191 -10.86 -9.75 11.66
CA LEU A 191 -11.10 -9.38 10.26
C LEU A 191 -10.05 -9.94 9.31
N LEU A 192 -8.79 -10.02 9.72
CA LEU A 192 -7.65 -10.36 8.87
C LEU A 192 -7.05 -11.73 9.20
N GLY A 193 -7.52 -12.40 10.24
CA GLY A 193 -7.01 -13.70 10.67
C GLY A 193 -5.62 -13.63 11.33
N VAL A 194 -5.22 -12.45 11.79
CA VAL A 194 -3.92 -12.19 12.41
C VAL A 194 -3.88 -12.76 13.83
N THR A 195 -2.77 -13.40 14.19
CA THR A 195 -2.52 -13.93 15.54
C THR A 195 -1.31 -13.26 16.21
N LYS A 196 -0.48 -12.55 15.43
CA LYS A 196 0.64 -11.79 15.94
C LYS A 196 0.81 -10.48 15.17
N THR A 197 0.87 -9.38 15.91
CA THR A 197 1.17 -8.05 15.36
C THR A 197 2.57 -7.62 15.81
N ILE A 198 3.35 -7.12 14.87
CA ILE A 198 4.65 -6.50 15.11
C ILE A 198 4.47 -4.99 14.95
N TRP A 199 4.68 -4.27 16.04
CA TRP A 199 4.54 -2.81 16.11
C TRP A 199 5.90 -2.15 15.95
N LEU A 200 6.14 -1.55 14.79
CA LEU A 200 7.31 -0.71 14.57
C LEU A 200 7.05 0.70 15.12
N PRO A 201 8.08 1.45 15.53
CA PRO A 201 7.90 2.86 15.92
C PRO A 201 7.32 3.71 14.76
N GLY A 202 7.68 3.39 13.52
CA GLY A 202 7.46 4.22 12.32
C GLY A 202 8.18 5.55 12.44
N ASP A 203 7.49 6.66 12.17
CA ASP A 203 8.00 8.04 12.25
C ASP A 203 7.31 8.85 13.38
N PRO A 204 7.61 8.58 14.66
CA PRO A 204 6.87 9.15 15.80
C PRO A 204 6.98 10.67 15.93
N ASP A 205 8.04 11.26 15.38
CA ASP A 205 8.31 12.70 15.46
C ASP A 205 7.97 13.43 14.13
N TYR A 206 7.36 12.73 13.16
CA TYR A 206 7.00 13.26 11.83
C TYR A 206 8.18 13.90 11.09
N VAL A 207 9.37 13.39 11.35
CA VAL A 207 10.63 14.02 10.93
C VAL A 207 10.97 13.73 9.48
N THR A 208 10.34 12.73 8.87
CA THR A 208 10.52 12.41 7.45
C THR A 208 9.69 13.32 6.54
N GLY A 209 8.71 14.05 7.09
CA GLY A 209 7.78 14.85 6.29
C GLY A 209 6.79 14.02 5.47
N ASP A 210 6.73 12.70 5.72
CA ASP A 210 5.77 11.80 5.09
C ASP A 210 4.32 12.22 5.41
N MET A 211 3.50 12.31 4.36
CA MET A 211 2.08 12.63 4.50
C MET A 211 1.27 11.52 5.17
N THR A 212 1.81 10.31 5.31
CA THR A 212 1.08 9.18 5.88
C THR A 212 1.30 8.98 7.39
N ASP A 213 2.21 9.73 8.00
CA ASP A 213 2.69 9.57 9.39
C ASP A 213 3.57 8.31 9.61
N GLY A 214 4.23 7.82 8.55
CA GLY A 214 5.14 6.68 8.61
C GLY A 214 4.44 5.34 8.35
N HIS A 215 3.76 5.22 7.21
CA HIS A 215 3.19 3.95 6.75
C HIS A 215 4.24 2.84 6.67
N VAL A 216 3.82 1.60 6.94
CA VAL A 216 4.73 0.45 6.95
C VAL A 216 5.20 0.10 5.54
N ASP A 217 4.42 0.40 4.51
CA ASP A 217 4.80 0.16 3.10
C ASP A 217 5.86 1.14 2.53
N GLY A 218 6.28 2.11 3.34
CA GLY A 218 7.52 2.88 3.14
C GLY A 218 8.69 2.41 4.02
N VAL A 219 8.48 1.39 4.86
CA VAL A 219 9.50 0.88 5.81
C VAL A 219 9.93 -0.54 5.43
N CYS A 220 8.97 -1.43 5.14
CA CYS A 220 9.26 -2.80 4.75
C CYS A 220 8.13 -3.45 3.96
N ALA A 221 8.50 -4.51 3.24
CA ALA A 221 7.56 -5.36 2.53
C ALA A 221 7.89 -6.84 2.75
N PHE A 222 6.87 -7.68 2.93
CA PHE A 222 7.09 -9.12 2.95
C PHE A 222 7.36 -9.63 1.53
N ALA A 223 8.50 -10.30 1.35
CA ALA A 223 8.80 -10.99 0.11
C ALA A 223 8.18 -12.41 0.07
N ARG A 224 8.16 -13.06 1.24
CA ARG A 224 7.64 -14.42 1.51
C ARG A 224 7.64 -14.64 3.03
N PRO A 225 7.05 -15.73 3.56
CA PRO A 225 7.03 -15.97 4.99
C PRO A 225 8.44 -15.96 5.60
N GLY A 226 8.66 -15.13 6.62
CA GLY A 226 9.95 -14.97 7.30
C GLY A 226 11.01 -14.14 6.55
N VAL A 227 10.70 -13.52 5.40
CA VAL A 227 11.66 -12.69 4.64
C VAL A 227 11.06 -11.32 4.35
N LEU A 228 11.78 -10.27 4.74
CA LEU A 228 11.39 -8.87 4.56
C LEU A 228 12.40 -8.14 3.68
N LEU A 229 11.90 -7.34 2.75
CA LEU A 229 12.64 -6.22 2.17
C LEU A 229 12.45 -5.02 3.10
N ILE A 230 13.53 -4.31 3.42
CA ILE A 230 13.49 -3.15 4.31
C ILE A 230 14.10 -1.94 3.61
N ASP A 231 13.54 -0.77 3.88
CA ASP A 231 14.08 0.49 3.38
C ASP A 231 15.38 0.80 4.11
N ALA A 232 16.36 1.31 3.36
CA ALA A 232 17.70 1.56 3.86
C ALA A 232 18.28 2.82 3.21
N THR A 233 19.20 3.47 3.93
CA THR A 233 19.88 4.68 3.45
C THR A 233 21.39 4.57 3.55
N HIS A 234 22.07 5.22 2.60
CA HIS A 234 23.51 5.40 2.66
C HIS A 234 23.93 6.52 3.61
N ASP A 235 23.08 7.50 3.88
CA ASP A 235 23.34 8.51 4.89
C ASP A 235 23.17 7.88 6.27
N LYS A 236 24.21 7.88 7.09
CA LYS A 236 24.18 7.27 8.43
C LYS A 236 23.84 8.27 9.53
N ASN A 237 23.78 9.55 9.20
CA ASN A 237 23.69 10.65 10.16
C ASN A 237 22.40 11.47 10.02
N SER A 238 21.62 11.26 8.95
CA SER A 238 20.32 11.91 8.79
C SER A 238 19.33 11.44 9.85
N VAL A 239 18.29 12.26 10.06
CA VAL A 239 17.17 11.89 10.92
C VAL A 239 16.41 10.68 10.34
N TYR A 240 16.30 10.59 9.02
CA TYR A 240 15.75 9.42 8.34
C TYR A 240 16.55 8.14 8.64
N ALA A 241 17.89 8.21 8.72
CA ALA A 241 18.73 7.07 9.10
C ALA A 241 18.47 6.57 10.53
N GLU A 242 18.09 7.47 11.43
CA GLU A 242 17.65 7.12 12.79
C GLU A 242 16.31 6.40 12.79
N VAL A 243 15.32 6.93 12.06
CA VAL A 243 14.01 6.30 11.86
C VAL A 243 14.16 4.89 11.27
N ALA A 244 14.92 4.74 10.17
CA ALA A 244 15.14 3.44 9.53
C ALA A 244 15.82 2.42 10.48
N ARG A 245 16.79 2.87 11.28
CA ARG A 245 17.50 2.02 12.24
C ARG A 245 16.61 1.53 13.39
N GLU A 246 15.76 2.38 13.95
CA GLU A 246 14.87 1.98 15.04
C GLU A 246 13.77 1.02 14.57
N ASN A 247 13.21 1.25 13.38
CA ASN A 247 12.27 0.31 12.76
C ASN A 247 12.92 -1.05 12.49
N ARG A 248 14.13 -1.06 11.90
CA ARG A 248 14.91 -2.28 11.68
C ARG A 248 15.21 -3.03 12.99
N ARG A 249 15.58 -2.33 14.06
CA ARG A 249 15.91 -2.94 15.35
C ARG A 249 14.73 -3.76 15.91
N VAL A 250 13.49 -3.30 15.71
CA VAL A 250 12.31 -4.09 16.11
C VAL A 250 12.20 -5.36 15.28
N LEU A 251 12.39 -5.29 13.97
CA LEU A 251 12.33 -6.45 13.07
C LEU A 251 13.41 -7.49 13.39
N GLU A 252 14.64 -7.08 13.73
CA GLU A 252 15.73 -7.98 14.11
C GLU A 252 15.46 -8.76 15.40
N LEU A 253 14.71 -8.16 16.33
CA LEU A 253 14.33 -8.76 17.61
C LEU A 253 13.03 -9.57 17.53
N ALA A 254 12.21 -9.32 16.50
CA ALA A 254 10.92 -9.96 16.33
C ALA A 254 11.04 -11.38 15.78
N THR A 255 9.94 -12.10 15.93
CA THR A 255 9.64 -13.32 15.18
C THR A 255 8.25 -13.18 14.59
N ASP A 256 7.95 -13.93 13.54
CA ASP A 256 6.59 -13.98 12.99
C ASP A 256 5.66 -14.87 13.84
N ALA A 257 4.41 -15.04 13.39
CA ALA A 257 3.38 -15.84 14.07
C ALA A 257 3.75 -17.33 14.14
N GLN A 258 4.59 -17.81 13.22
CA GLN A 258 5.08 -19.19 13.17
C GLN A 258 6.40 -19.37 13.95
N GLY A 259 6.91 -18.31 14.57
CA GLY A 259 8.13 -18.33 15.39
C GLY A 259 9.43 -18.22 14.59
N ARG A 260 9.39 -17.89 13.30
CA ARG A 260 10.58 -17.67 12.46
C ARG A 260 11.16 -16.30 12.76
N LYS A 261 12.50 -16.19 12.74
CA LYS A 261 13.18 -14.90 12.68
C LYS A 261 13.15 -14.37 11.24
N PHE A 262 13.16 -13.05 11.10
CA PHE A 262 13.20 -12.44 9.77
C PHE A 262 14.60 -12.46 9.16
N GLU A 263 14.68 -12.88 7.90
CA GLU A 263 15.74 -12.47 6.99
C GLU A 263 15.41 -11.06 6.49
N LEU A 264 16.33 -10.11 6.66
CA LEU A 264 16.16 -8.72 6.25
C LEU A 264 17.05 -8.43 5.03
N ILE A 265 16.42 -8.05 3.92
CA ILE A 265 17.07 -7.69 2.66
C ILE A 265 16.92 -6.18 2.47
N GLU A 266 18.03 -5.47 2.34
CA GLU A 266 18.03 -4.01 2.21
C GLU A 266 17.72 -3.58 0.77
N LEU A 267 16.81 -2.61 0.63
CA LEU A 267 16.64 -1.80 -0.57
C LEU A 267 17.09 -0.38 -0.23
N PHE A 268 18.15 0.10 -0.88
CA PHE A 268 18.66 1.45 -0.64
C PHE A 268 17.84 2.48 -1.42
N GLU A 269 17.40 3.53 -0.73
CA GLU A 269 16.56 4.59 -1.27
C GLU A 269 17.18 5.35 -2.48
N ALA A 270 16.31 6.01 -3.24
CA ALA A 270 16.64 6.81 -4.42
C ALA A 270 16.96 8.27 -4.08
N SER A 271 17.76 8.56 -3.04
CA SER A 271 17.97 9.94 -2.54
C SER A 271 18.46 10.91 -3.62
N ASP A 272 19.26 10.43 -4.58
CA ASP A 272 19.80 11.24 -5.68
C ASP A 272 18.72 11.74 -6.67
N ALA A 273 17.52 11.15 -6.64
CA ALA A 273 16.39 11.57 -7.46
C ALA A 273 15.43 12.54 -6.78
N VAL A 274 15.62 12.80 -5.47
CA VAL A 274 14.76 13.69 -4.70
C VAL A 274 14.82 15.10 -5.27
N ASP A 275 13.65 15.64 -5.66
CA ASP A 275 13.53 17.05 -6.00
C ASP A 275 13.55 17.88 -4.70
N THR A 276 14.61 18.65 -4.50
CA THR A 276 14.80 19.46 -3.28
C THR A 276 13.82 20.62 -3.15
N GLU A 277 13.11 20.97 -4.23
CA GLU A 277 12.06 21.99 -4.21
C GLU A 277 10.67 21.40 -3.94
N ALA A 278 10.54 20.08 -3.95
CA ALA A 278 9.31 19.39 -3.59
C ALA A 278 9.10 19.41 -2.07
N GLU A 279 7.85 19.59 -1.63
CA GLU A 279 7.48 19.52 -0.21
C GLU A 279 7.55 18.07 0.29
N VAL A 280 7.21 17.12 -0.57
CA VAL A 280 7.28 15.69 -0.31
C VAL A 280 7.74 14.97 -1.58
N PHE A 281 8.53 13.92 -1.43
CA PHE A 281 8.98 13.09 -2.54
C PHE A 281 9.19 11.64 -2.10
N CYS A 282 8.46 10.69 -2.69
CA CYS A 282 8.66 9.26 -2.39
C CYS A 282 9.88 8.72 -3.15
N ALA A 283 11.01 8.56 -2.46
CA ALA A 283 12.24 7.97 -2.98
C ALA A 283 12.44 6.49 -2.57
N SER A 284 11.42 5.84 -2.02
CA SER A 284 11.56 4.48 -1.49
C SER A 284 11.31 3.42 -2.57
N TYR A 285 12.29 2.53 -2.78
CA TYR A 285 12.08 1.35 -3.64
C TYR A 285 11.25 0.27 -2.97
N THR A 286 11.03 0.32 -1.65
CA THR A 286 10.15 -0.63 -0.96
C THR A 286 8.69 -0.47 -1.39
N ASN A 287 8.31 0.69 -1.94
CA ASN A 287 6.99 0.97 -2.45
C ASN A 287 6.73 0.36 -3.85
N PHE A 288 7.16 -0.88 -4.06
CA PHE A 288 6.88 -1.70 -5.23
C PHE A 288 5.56 -2.47 -5.08
N TYR A 289 5.02 -2.96 -6.20
CA TYR A 289 3.82 -3.82 -6.18
C TYR A 289 4.14 -5.24 -6.67
N ILE A 290 3.67 -6.26 -5.95
CA ILE A 290 3.80 -7.66 -6.36
C ILE A 290 2.60 -8.02 -7.24
N ALA A 291 2.80 -8.16 -8.54
CA ALA A 291 1.79 -8.71 -9.46
C ALA A 291 2.05 -10.20 -9.72
N ASN A 292 1.05 -10.92 -10.25
CA ASN A 292 1.05 -12.36 -10.53
C ASN A 292 2.29 -12.93 -11.22
N GLY A 293 2.97 -12.17 -12.07
CA GLY A 293 4.21 -12.59 -12.74
C GLY A 293 5.32 -11.55 -12.70
N ALA A 294 5.15 -10.48 -11.93
CA ALA A 294 6.08 -9.35 -11.95
C ALA A 294 6.19 -8.62 -10.62
N ILE A 295 7.31 -7.90 -10.46
CA ILE A 295 7.48 -6.84 -9.46
C ILE A 295 7.45 -5.52 -10.21
N ILE A 296 6.43 -4.71 -9.97
CA ILE A 296 6.33 -3.37 -10.55
C ILE A 296 7.07 -2.42 -9.62
N MET A 297 8.30 -2.11 -10.00
CA MET A 297 9.24 -1.35 -9.17
C MET A 297 9.17 0.14 -9.54
N PRO A 298 9.07 1.06 -8.57
CA PRO A 298 9.28 2.48 -8.87
C PRO A 298 10.70 2.70 -9.41
N ALA A 299 10.83 3.56 -10.41
CA ALA A 299 12.11 3.96 -10.98
C ALA A 299 12.17 5.47 -11.17
N TYR A 300 13.38 6.03 -11.07
CA TYR A 300 13.60 7.47 -10.98
C TYR A 300 14.52 8.03 -12.07
N GLY A 301 15.15 7.15 -12.85
CA GLY A 301 16.09 7.49 -13.92
C GLY A 301 17.53 7.68 -13.44
N ILE A 302 17.93 6.95 -12.38
CA ILE A 302 19.26 7.05 -11.75
C ILE A 302 19.92 5.66 -11.64
N PRO A 303 21.24 5.56 -11.46
CA PRO A 303 21.93 4.27 -11.34
C PRO A 303 21.41 3.35 -10.23
N ALA A 304 20.88 3.93 -9.14
CA ALA A 304 20.29 3.16 -8.04
C ALA A 304 19.07 2.33 -8.49
N ASP A 305 18.40 2.68 -9.59
CA ASP A 305 17.29 1.89 -10.15
C ASP A 305 17.78 0.48 -10.52
N ASP A 306 18.98 0.36 -11.13
CA ASP A 306 19.56 -0.91 -11.55
C ASP A 306 19.97 -1.77 -10.36
N GLU A 307 20.46 -1.14 -9.28
CA GLU A 307 20.83 -1.81 -8.04
C GLU A 307 19.60 -2.38 -7.32
N ALA A 308 18.55 -1.56 -7.17
CA ALA A 308 17.27 -1.99 -6.61
C ALA A 308 16.65 -3.12 -7.44
N ALA A 309 16.67 -3.01 -8.76
CA ALA A 309 16.16 -4.05 -9.65
C ALA A 309 16.91 -5.38 -9.49
N ALA A 310 18.23 -5.34 -9.32
CA ALA A 310 19.04 -6.54 -9.10
C ALA A 310 18.71 -7.25 -7.76
N VAL A 311 18.49 -6.47 -6.69
CA VAL A 311 18.06 -7.00 -5.38
C VAL A 311 16.68 -7.65 -5.48
N LEU A 312 15.72 -6.97 -6.12
CA LEU A 312 14.37 -7.50 -6.32
C LEU A 312 14.37 -8.75 -7.20
N ALA A 313 15.15 -8.79 -8.28
CA ALA A 313 15.24 -9.96 -9.16
C ALA A 313 15.81 -11.19 -8.43
N LYS A 314 16.78 -10.98 -7.53
CA LYS A 314 17.30 -12.06 -6.67
C LYS A 314 16.28 -12.50 -5.63
N THR A 315 15.47 -11.57 -5.12
CA THR A 315 14.49 -11.83 -4.07
C THR A 315 13.25 -12.55 -4.61
N PHE A 316 12.85 -12.23 -5.85
CA PHE A 316 11.70 -12.79 -6.56
C PHE A 316 12.11 -13.45 -7.88
N PRO A 317 12.80 -14.62 -7.84
CA PRO A 317 13.36 -15.24 -9.04
C PRO A 317 12.31 -15.69 -10.07
N ASP A 318 11.07 -15.91 -9.64
CA ASP A 318 9.96 -16.33 -10.49
C ASP A 318 9.12 -15.15 -11.04
N ARG A 319 9.55 -13.91 -10.80
CA ARG A 319 8.84 -12.69 -11.23
C ARG A 319 9.74 -11.81 -12.08
N GLU A 320 9.19 -11.25 -13.16
CA GLU A 320 9.86 -10.22 -13.95
C GLU A 320 9.91 -8.91 -13.15
N VAL A 321 11.10 -8.35 -12.91
CA VAL A 321 11.20 -6.98 -12.36
C VAL A 321 10.95 -5.99 -13.48
N VAL A 322 9.95 -5.14 -13.32
CA VAL A 322 9.54 -4.12 -14.29
C VAL A 322 9.71 -2.74 -13.65
N PRO A 323 10.85 -2.06 -13.91
CA PRO A 323 11.03 -0.67 -13.50
C PRO A 323 10.06 0.24 -14.22
N VAL A 324 9.35 1.09 -13.48
CA VAL A 324 8.39 2.07 -14.03
C VAL A 324 8.76 3.46 -13.54
N ARG A 325 9.00 4.37 -14.49
CA ARG A 325 9.34 5.75 -14.14
C ARG A 325 8.16 6.48 -13.49
N ILE A 326 8.33 6.98 -12.27
CA ILE A 326 7.25 7.60 -11.47
C ILE A 326 7.59 8.99 -10.89
N ASN A 327 8.55 9.72 -11.43
CA ASN A 327 9.04 10.97 -10.82
C ASN A 327 7.92 12.00 -10.52
N HIS A 328 6.87 12.10 -11.33
CA HIS A 328 5.78 13.06 -11.09
C HIS A 328 4.78 12.53 -10.06
N LEU A 329 4.50 11.23 -10.07
CA LEU A 329 3.73 10.57 -9.00
C LEU A 329 4.42 10.72 -7.64
N ALA A 330 5.75 10.59 -7.60
CA ALA A 330 6.53 10.66 -6.36
C ALA A 330 6.37 11.99 -5.61
N HIS A 331 6.07 13.09 -6.31
CA HIS A 331 5.79 14.40 -5.68
C HIS A 331 4.50 14.41 -4.84
N GLY A 332 3.61 13.43 -5.05
CA GLY A 332 2.44 13.21 -4.20
C GLY A 332 2.77 12.46 -2.91
N GLY A 333 4.03 12.11 -2.66
CA GLY A 333 4.48 11.47 -1.43
C GLY A 333 4.29 9.94 -1.36
N GLY A 334 3.82 9.31 -2.44
CA GLY A 334 3.71 7.85 -2.54
C GLY A 334 4.33 7.28 -3.82
N GLY A 335 4.47 5.96 -3.87
CA GLY A 335 5.02 5.22 -5.00
C GLY A 335 4.01 4.29 -5.67
N VAL A 336 4.48 3.18 -6.24
CA VAL A 336 3.65 2.21 -6.97
C VAL A 336 2.68 1.49 -6.03
N HIS A 337 3.14 1.12 -4.83
CA HIS A 337 2.32 0.40 -3.86
C HIS A 337 1.16 1.26 -3.34
N CYS A 338 1.38 2.57 -3.09
CA CYS A 338 0.35 3.49 -2.58
C CYS A 338 -0.83 3.70 -3.56
N ILE A 339 -0.62 3.45 -4.86
CA ILE A 339 -1.67 3.64 -5.89
C ILE A 339 -2.34 2.35 -6.34
N THR A 340 -1.97 1.21 -5.74
CA THR A 340 -2.46 -0.13 -6.14
C THR A 340 -3.12 -0.86 -4.97
N GLN A 341 -4.12 -1.69 -5.28
CA GLN A 341 -4.76 -2.57 -4.32
C GLN A 341 -5.09 -3.91 -4.99
N GLN A 342 -4.43 -4.97 -4.55
CA GLN A 342 -4.64 -6.33 -5.05
C GLN A 342 -6.01 -6.89 -4.65
N GLN A 343 -6.69 -7.51 -5.60
CA GLN A 343 -7.82 -8.41 -5.39
C GLN A 343 -7.33 -9.86 -5.54
N PRO A 344 -7.29 -10.66 -4.47
CA PRO A 344 -6.83 -12.04 -4.56
C PRO A 344 -7.78 -12.88 -5.41
N PHE A 345 -7.23 -13.88 -6.10
CA PHE A 345 -7.98 -14.93 -6.74
C PHE A 345 -8.58 -15.85 -5.66
N TRP A 346 -9.82 -16.29 -5.85
CA TRP A 346 -10.46 -17.26 -4.97
C TRP A 346 -11.07 -18.41 -5.79
N PRO A 347 -10.95 -19.68 -5.36
CA PRO A 347 -10.26 -20.14 -4.16
C PRO A 347 -8.74 -19.89 -4.23
N LEU A 348 -8.12 -19.62 -3.08
CA LEU A 348 -6.67 -19.46 -3.00
C LEU A 348 -6.01 -20.78 -3.43
N GLU A 349 -5.01 -20.69 -4.31
CA GLU A 349 -4.16 -21.83 -4.65
C GLU A 349 -3.21 -22.07 -3.47
N GLY A 350 -3.19 -23.31 -2.98
CA GLY A 350 -2.50 -23.69 -1.74
C GLY A 350 -1.00 -23.90 -1.90
#